data_AF-A0A7C4PLH4-F1
#
_entry.id   AF-A0A7C4PLH4-F1
#
_cell.length_a   1.000
_cell.length_b   1.000
_cell.length_c   1.000
_cell.angle_alpha   90.00
_cell.angle_beta   90.00
_cell.angle_gamma   90.00
#
_symmetry.space_group_name_H-M   'P 1'
#
loop_
_entity.id
_entity.type
_entity.pdbx_description
1 polymer ?
#
loop_
_entity_poly.entity_id
_entity_poly.type
_entity_poly.pdbx_seq_one_letter_code
_entity_poly.pdbx_strand_id
1 'polypeptide(L)'
;IILEQTTTLGLRVQPIWRVEAEREFTTVNTPYGAIPVKIKILDGTRLQAQPEYDACLKAAEAMGVTVGEVYMEALLGGRALVK
;
A
#
# COMPACT_ATOMS: atom_id res chain seq x y z
N ILE A 1 15.19 11.57 18.82
CA ILE A 1 15.35 11.69 17.34
C ILE A 1 15.73 13.10 16.90
N ILE A 2 14.84 14.05 16.56
CA ILE A 2 15.28 15.28 15.83
C ILE A 2 16.26 16.16 16.64
N LEU A 3 15.95 16.53 17.87
CA LEU A 3 16.86 17.36 18.70
C LEU A 3 18.15 16.64 19.12
N GLU A 4 18.17 15.32 19.03
CA GLU A 4 19.28 14.45 19.47
C GLU A 4 20.23 14.13 18.31
N GLN A 5 19.68 13.94 17.11
CA GLN A 5 20.40 13.51 15.92
C GLN A 5 20.72 14.65 14.96
N THR A 6 20.34 15.88 15.30
CA THR A 6 20.62 17.07 14.49
C THR A 6 21.19 18.19 15.36
N THR A 7 21.82 19.17 14.73
CA THR A 7 22.37 20.35 15.43
C THR A 7 21.32 21.42 15.74
N THR A 8 20.03 21.17 15.42
CA THR A 8 18.99 22.16 15.68
C THR A 8 18.76 22.35 17.17
N LEU A 9 18.65 23.61 17.60
CA LEU A 9 18.40 23.96 19.01
C LEU A 9 16.91 23.95 19.37
N GLY A 10 16.02 23.83 18.39
CA GLY A 10 14.59 23.90 18.63
C GLY A 10 13.75 23.47 17.43
N LEU A 11 12.45 23.30 17.69
CA LEU A 11 11.45 22.90 16.70
C LEU A 11 10.24 23.84 16.77
N ARG A 12 9.61 24.06 15.61
CA ARG A 12 8.28 24.68 15.53
C ARG A 12 7.27 23.58 15.24
N VAL A 13 6.17 23.54 16.00
CA VAL A 13 5.17 22.48 15.92
C VAL A 13 3.80 23.11 15.72
N GLN A 14 3.04 22.60 14.75
CA GLN A 14 1.64 22.97 14.52
C GLN A 14 0.79 21.69 14.52
N PRO A 15 -0.28 21.62 15.33
CA PRO A 15 -1.20 20.50 15.28
C PRO A 15 -2.02 20.53 13.98
N ILE A 16 -2.08 19.40 13.29
CA ILE A 16 -2.90 19.18 12.09
C ILE A 16 -3.74 17.93 12.32
N TRP A 17 -5.04 18.01 12.02
CA TRP A 17 -5.96 16.89 12.09
C TRP A 17 -6.13 16.27 10.71
N ARG A 18 -6.23 14.93 10.67
CA ARG A 18 -6.50 14.17 9.46
C ARG A 18 -7.68 13.25 9.69
N VAL A 19 -8.59 13.21 8.73
CA VAL A 19 -9.60 12.15 8.64
C VAL A 19 -9.01 11.03 7.80
N GLU A 20 -8.97 9.83 8.35
CA GLU A 20 -8.44 8.64 7.69
C GLU A 20 -9.58 7.71 7.30
N ALA A 21 -9.50 7.18 6.09
CA ALA A 21 -10.30 6.03 5.71
C ALA A 21 -9.83 4.79 6.50
N GLU A 22 -10.77 3.90 6.80
CA GLU A 22 -10.42 2.58 7.29
C GLU A 22 -9.63 1.82 6.22
N ARG A 23 -8.77 0.90 6.68
CA ARG A 23 -7.94 0.10 5.80
C ARG A 23 -7.94 -1.35 6.28
N GLU A 24 -8.05 -2.27 5.35
CA GLU A 24 -7.79 -3.69 5.58
C GLU A 24 -6.80 -4.21 4.54
N PHE A 25 -6.19 -5.35 4.84
CA PHE A 25 -5.31 -6.05 3.92
C PHE A 25 -5.92 -7.38 3.57
N THR A 26 -5.92 -7.70 2.28
CA THR A 26 -6.28 -9.02 1.79
C THR A 26 -5.30 -9.44 0.71
N THR A 27 -5.18 -10.74 0.51
CA THR A 27 -4.25 -11.30 -0.47
C THR A 27 -4.98 -11.66 -1.74
N VAL A 28 -4.41 -11.31 -2.89
CA VAL A 28 -4.87 -11.76 -4.21
C VAL A 28 -3.83 -12.71 -4.80
N ASN A 29 -4.31 -13.80 -5.39
CA ASN A 29 -3.44 -14.72 -6.11
C ASN A 29 -3.22 -14.19 -7.52
N THR A 30 -1.96 -14.02 -7.90
CA THR A 30 -1.54 -13.59 -9.24
C THR A 30 -0.67 -14.68 -9.88
N PRO A 31 -0.43 -14.63 -11.20
CA PRO A 31 0.55 -15.50 -11.85
C PRO A 31 1.97 -15.41 -11.25
N TYR A 32 2.27 -14.33 -10.53
CA TYR A 32 3.56 -14.06 -9.89
C TYR A 32 3.56 -14.36 -8.38
N GLY A 33 2.49 -15.00 -7.89
CA GLY A 33 2.32 -15.37 -6.49
C GLY A 33 1.24 -14.57 -5.76
N ALA A 34 1.17 -14.80 -4.45
CA ALA A 34 0.23 -14.15 -3.56
C ALA A 34 0.69 -12.72 -3.23
N ILE A 35 -0.10 -11.71 -3.62
CA ILE A 35 0.21 -10.30 -3.41
C ILE A 35 -0.78 -9.69 -2.40
N PRO A 36 -0.31 -9.08 -1.30
CA PRO A 36 -1.17 -8.32 -0.41
C PRO A 36 -1.66 -7.03 -1.07
N VAL A 37 -2.93 -6.73 -0.86
CA VAL A 37 -3.66 -5.59 -1.41
C VAL A 37 -4.32 -4.85 -0.27
N LYS A 38 -4.05 -3.55 -0.21
CA LYS A 38 -4.68 -2.61 0.71
C LYS A 38 -6.04 -2.22 0.17
N ILE A 39 -7.09 -2.45 0.94
CA ILE A 39 -8.44 -1.99 0.63
C ILE A 39 -8.71 -0.71 1.42
N LYS A 40 -9.09 0.35 0.70
CA LYS A 40 -9.63 1.59 1.27
C LYS A 40 -11.11 1.39 1.55
N ILE A 41 -11.48 1.55 2.81
CA ILE A 41 -12.86 1.45 3.29
C ILE A 41 -13.33 2.82 3.78
N LEU A 42 -14.48 3.28 3.30
CA LEU A 42 -15.11 4.51 3.75
C LEU A 42 -16.57 4.22 4.03
N ASP A 43 -17.04 4.57 5.24
CA ASP A 43 -18.42 4.31 5.70
C ASP A 43 -18.85 2.86 5.45
N GLY A 44 -17.98 1.91 5.79
CA GLY A 44 -18.19 0.46 5.59
C GLY A 44 -18.12 -0.01 4.13
N THR A 45 -17.90 0.88 3.16
CA THR A 45 -17.83 0.54 1.73
C THR A 45 -16.40 0.41 1.26
N ARG A 46 -16.07 -0.73 0.63
CA ARG A 46 -14.77 -0.97 -0.03
C ARG A 46 -14.70 -0.21 -1.35
N LEU A 47 -13.90 0.85 -1.40
CA LEU A 47 -13.84 1.78 -2.54
C LEU A 47 -12.66 1.56 -3.48
N GLN A 48 -11.53 1.09 -2.95
CA GLN A 48 -10.31 0.99 -3.76
C GLN A 48 -9.41 -0.10 -3.23
N ALA A 49 -8.82 -0.87 -4.15
CA ALA A 49 -7.84 -1.91 -3.89
C ALA A 49 -6.50 -1.45 -4.47
N GLN A 50 -5.46 -1.44 -3.64
CA GLN A 50 -4.11 -1.00 -4.00
C GLN A 50 -3.09 -2.07 -3.62
N PRO A 51 -2.41 -2.72 -4.58
CA PRO A 51 -1.37 -3.69 -4.28
C PRO A 51 -0.23 -3.08 -3.47
N GLU A 52 0.35 -3.87 -2.56
CA GLU A 52 1.56 -3.47 -1.84
C GLU A 52 2.78 -3.52 -2.76
N TYR A 53 3.40 -2.36 -2.95
CA TYR A 53 4.49 -2.18 -3.91
C TYR A 53 5.70 -3.06 -3.59
N ASP A 54 6.12 -3.13 -2.32
CA ASP A 54 7.28 -3.93 -1.91
C ASP A 54 7.07 -5.42 -2.17
N ALA A 55 5.82 -5.90 -2.06
CA ALA A 55 5.49 -7.29 -2.39
C ALA A 55 5.51 -7.53 -3.90
N CYS A 56 5.00 -6.58 -4.69
CA CYS A 56 5.06 -6.64 -6.14
C CYS A 56 6.52 -6.63 -6.63
N LEU A 57 7.36 -5.79 -6.03
CA LEU A 57 8.78 -5.69 -6.37
C LEU A 57 9.52 -7.01 -6.09
N LYS A 58 9.32 -7.60 -4.90
CA LYS A 58 9.91 -8.89 -4.54
C LYS A 58 9.48 -10.02 -5.48
N ALA A 59 8.20 -10.07 -5.83
CA ALA A 59 7.69 -11.06 -6.76
C ALA A 59 8.27 -10.85 -8.18
N ALA A 60 8.40 -9.60 -8.62
CA ALA A 60 9.00 -9.27 -9.90
C ALA A 60 10.47 -9.68 -9.98
N GLU A 61 11.26 -9.38 -8.95
CA GLU A 61 12.67 -9.78 -8.84
C GLU A 61 12.84 -11.31 -8.83
N ALA A 62 11.99 -12.02 -8.09
CA ALA A 62 12.04 -13.49 -8.00
C ALA A 62 11.70 -14.18 -9.34
N MET A 63 10.81 -13.58 -10.13
CA MET A 63 10.30 -14.15 -11.38
C MET A 63 11.00 -13.58 -12.63
N GLY A 64 11.86 -12.58 -12.49
CA GLY A 64 12.56 -11.95 -13.61
C GLY A 64 11.65 -11.14 -14.54
N VAL A 65 10.56 -10.58 -14.01
CA VAL A 65 9.58 -9.75 -14.75
C VAL A 65 9.60 -8.31 -14.26
N THR A 66 8.85 -7.42 -14.90
CA THR A 66 8.77 -6.03 -14.44
C THR A 66 7.81 -5.89 -13.26
N VAL A 67 8.10 -4.97 -12.33
CA VAL A 67 7.18 -4.65 -11.22
C VAL A 67 5.82 -4.15 -11.72
N GLY A 68 5.79 -3.50 -12.89
CA GLY A 68 4.57 -3.01 -13.52
C GLY A 68 3.62 -4.14 -13.90
N GLU A 69 4.14 -5.24 -14.45
CA GLU A 69 3.33 -6.43 -14.79
C GLU A 69 2.72 -7.06 -13.53
N VAL A 70 3.52 -7.28 -12.49
CA VAL A 70 3.03 -7.83 -11.21
C VAL A 70 1.99 -6.94 -10.58
N TYR A 71 2.26 -5.63 -10.56
CA TYR A 71 1.35 -4.64 -9.99
C TYR A 71 0.02 -4.60 -10.73
N MET A 72 0.04 -4.68 -12.07
CA MET A 72 -1.18 -4.71 -12.89
C MET A 72 -2.01 -5.96 -12.64
N GLU A 73 -1.39 -7.14 -12.56
CA GLU A 73 -2.10 -8.39 -12.25
C GLU A 73 -2.72 -8.35 -10.84
N ALA A 74 -1.98 -7.85 -9.85
CA ALA A 74 -2.50 -7.68 -8.49
C ALA A 74 -3.64 -6.65 -8.45
N LEU A 75 -3.55 -5.57 -9.23
CA LEU A 75 -4.60 -4.56 -9.34
C LEU A 75 -5.87 -5.14 -9.98
N LEU A 76 -5.72 -5.96 -11.03
CA LEU A 76 -6.82 -6.65 -11.68
C LEU A 76 -7.51 -7.63 -10.72
N GLY A 77 -6.75 -8.45 -9.99
CA GLY A 77 -7.30 -9.32 -8.94
C GLY A 77 -7.99 -8.53 -7.82
N GLY A 78 -7.47 -7.34 -7.50
CA GLY A 78 -8.03 -6.42 -6.52
C GLY A 78 -9.39 -5.83 -6.89
N ARG A 79 -9.70 -5.70 -8.19
CA ARG A 79 -10.98 -5.12 -8.65
C ARG A 79 -12.20 -5.91 -8.19
N ALA A 80 -12.08 -7.24 -8.05
CA ALA A 80 -13.17 -8.09 -7.58
C ALA A 80 -13.54 -7.85 -6.10
N LEU A 81 -12.70 -7.12 -5.36
CA LEU A 81 -12.84 -6.91 -3.91
C LEU A 81 -13.48 -5.56 -3.56
N VAL A 82 -13.74 -4.71 -4.55
CA VAL A 82 -14.22 -3.34 -4.38
C VAL A 82 -15.44 -3.08 -5.25
N LYS A 83 -16.28 -2.14 -4.81
CA LYS A 83 -17.49 -1.73 -5.52
C LYS A 83 -17.19 -0.71 -6.62
#